data_AF-A0A2G6LWW6-F1
#
_entry.id   AF-A0A2G6LWW6-F1
#
_cell.length_a   1.000
_cell.length_b   1.000
_cell.length_c   1.000
_cell.angle_alpha   90.00
_cell.angle_beta   90.00
_cell.angle_gamma   90.00
#
_symmetry.space_group_name_H-M   'P 1'
#
loop_
_entity.id
_entity.type
_entity.pdbx_description
1 polymer ?
#
loop_
_entity_poly.entity_id
_entity_poly.type
_entity_poly.pdbx_seq_one_letter_code
_entity_poly.pdbx_strand_id
1 'polypeptide(L)'
;MSTGEMSQGNLTSFFLLNRPEADSILVSQMALAYIEECRIEGVNSDIAFIQMCLETGFLRFQGLVTPEMNNFCGLGATGPRHSGESFPDIRTGIRAHIQHLKAYGSEEPLALEQVDPRFHYVSPRGKAPDIFSLAGTWAADREYGSKLYNLLERLYHSATVAEPF
;
A
#
# COMPACT_ATOMS: atom_id res chain seq x y z
N MET A 1 -0.54 -4.15 15.47
CA MET A 1 0.00 -3.39 14.32
C MET A 1 1.00 -2.37 14.85
N SER A 2 2.15 -2.23 14.19
CA SER A 2 3.15 -1.20 14.49
C SER A 2 2.84 0.09 13.73
N THR A 3 3.46 1.20 14.15
CA THR A 3 3.41 2.47 13.39
C THR A 3 4.56 2.49 12.39
N GLY A 4 4.37 3.13 11.23
CA GLY A 4 5.49 3.37 10.31
C GLY A 4 6.45 4.42 10.87
N GLU A 5 7.72 4.34 10.48
CA GLU A 5 8.79 5.19 11.01
C GLU A 5 9.24 6.24 9.99
N MET A 6 8.90 6.07 8.71
CA MET A 6 9.41 6.93 7.64
C MET A 6 8.60 8.22 7.50
N SER A 7 9.32 9.33 7.33
CA SER A 7 8.71 10.62 7.02
C SER A 7 8.18 10.66 5.58
N GLN A 8 7.31 11.64 5.29
CA GLN A 8 6.88 11.96 3.93
C GLN A 8 8.08 12.12 2.98
N GLY A 9 9.15 12.79 3.44
CA GLY A 9 10.37 12.98 2.67
C GLY A 9 11.11 11.68 2.37
N ASN A 10 11.23 10.76 3.34
CA ASN A 10 11.88 9.46 3.13
C ASN A 10 11.11 8.62 2.11
N LEU A 11 9.78 8.51 2.25
CA LEU A 11 8.92 7.77 1.33
C LEU A 11 8.97 8.35 -0.10
N THR A 12 8.93 9.67 -0.22
CA THR A 12 9.02 10.37 -1.52
C THR A 12 10.36 10.12 -2.19
N SER A 13 11.46 10.31 -1.46
CA SER A 13 12.81 10.08 -1.98
C SER A 13 13.01 8.64 -2.42
N PHE A 14 12.57 7.66 -1.61
CA PHE A 14 12.65 6.25 -1.97
C PHE A 14 11.87 5.93 -3.25
N PHE A 15 10.66 6.48 -3.39
CA PHE A 15 9.86 6.30 -4.59
C PHE A 15 10.60 6.85 -5.83
N LEU A 16 11.10 8.08 -5.75
CA LEU A 16 11.80 8.75 -6.86
C LEU A 16 13.13 8.08 -7.21
N LEU A 17 13.83 7.44 -6.26
CA LEU A 17 15.01 6.63 -6.56
C LEU A 17 14.69 5.42 -7.46
N ASN A 18 13.48 4.87 -7.35
CA ASN A 18 13.02 3.73 -8.16
C ASN A 18 12.23 4.16 -9.41
N ARG A 19 11.78 5.42 -9.45
CA ARG A 19 11.08 6.04 -10.57
C ARG A 19 11.40 7.53 -10.67
N PRO A 20 12.59 7.90 -11.19
CA PRO A 20 13.02 9.30 -11.27
C PRO A 20 12.12 10.18 -12.14
N GLU A 21 11.40 9.59 -13.08
CA GLU A 21 10.50 10.26 -14.02
C GLU A 21 9.10 10.56 -13.46
N ALA A 22 8.79 10.12 -12.23
CA ALA A 22 7.49 10.37 -11.62
C ALA A 22 7.32 11.85 -11.21
N ASP A 23 6.06 12.31 -11.18
CA ASP A 23 5.71 13.62 -10.63
C ASP A 23 5.98 13.64 -9.12
N SER A 24 7.01 14.39 -8.71
CA SER A 24 7.46 14.46 -7.31
C SER A 24 6.44 15.11 -6.38
N ILE A 25 5.62 16.05 -6.88
CA ILE A 25 4.58 16.70 -6.09
C ILE A 25 3.48 15.70 -5.80
N LEU A 26 3.01 14.98 -6.82
CA LEU A 26 2.01 13.92 -6.67
C LEU A 26 2.49 12.82 -5.72
N VAL A 27 3.70 12.32 -5.90
CA VAL A 27 4.28 11.27 -5.05
C VAL A 27 4.36 11.73 -3.60
N SER A 28 4.79 12.97 -3.36
CA SER A 28 4.87 13.56 -2.02
C SER A 28 3.50 13.69 -1.36
N GLN A 29 2.47 14.10 -2.11
CA GLN A 29 1.10 14.16 -1.62
C GLN A 29 0.55 12.76 -1.30
N MET A 30 0.86 11.76 -2.13
CA MET A 30 0.48 10.37 -1.85
C MET A 30 1.15 9.82 -0.60
N ALA A 31 2.45 10.07 -0.42
CA ALA A 31 3.19 9.66 0.78
C ALA A 31 2.55 10.25 2.06
N LEU A 32 2.21 11.54 2.04
CA LEU A 32 1.49 12.17 3.15
C LEU A 32 0.12 11.54 3.39
N ALA A 33 -0.66 11.29 2.33
CA ALA A 33 -1.97 10.68 2.45
C ALA A 33 -1.90 9.25 3.04
N TYR A 34 -0.90 8.46 2.65
CA TYR A 34 -0.66 7.14 3.26
C TYR A 34 -0.37 7.26 4.76
N ILE A 35 0.51 8.17 5.17
CA ILE A 35 0.83 8.39 6.59
C ILE A 35 -0.43 8.78 7.37
N GLU A 36 -1.21 9.74 6.86
CA GLU A 36 -2.41 10.23 7.53
C GLU A 36 -3.50 9.15 7.68
N GLU A 37 -3.86 8.47 6.59
CA GLU A 37 -4.91 7.46 6.59
C GLU A 37 -4.49 6.23 7.41
N CYS A 38 -3.22 5.80 7.32
CA CYS A 38 -2.68 4.69 8.11
C CYS A 38 -2.70 5.00 9.60
N ARG A 39 -2.32 6.23 9.99
CA ARG A 39 -2.35 6.67 11.39
C ARG A 39 -3.76 6.62 11.97
N ILE A 40 -4.77 7.00 11.20
CA ILE A 40 -6.17 6.94 11.65
C ILE A 40 -6.64 5.49 11.78
N GLU A 41 -6.32 4.64 10.81
CA GLU A 41 -6.77 3.24 10.82
C GLU A 41 -5.91 2.32 11.72
N GLY A 42 -4.76 2.79 12.20
CA GLY A 42 -3.83 2.01 13.01
C GLY A 42 -3.00 1.01 12.18
N VAL A 43 -2.78 1.29 10.90
CA VAL A 43 -1.98 0.46 9.98
C VAL A 43 -0.57 1.02 9.88
N ASN A 44 0.43 0.18 9.62
CA ASN A 44 1.79 0.65 9.40
C ASN A 44 1.92 1.31 8.01
N SER A 45 2.25 2.61 7.98
CA SER A 45 2.35 3.40 6.74
C SER A 45 3.47 2.96 5.83
N ASP A 46 4.60 2.51 6.38
CA ASP A 46 5.75 2.07 5.57
C ASP A 46 5.38 0.80 4.79
N ILE A 47 4.72 -0.14 5.47
CA ILE A 47 4.20 -1.36 4.83
C ILE A 47 3.19 -1.02 3.75
N ALA A 48 2.17 -0.19 4.05
CA ALA A 48 1.13 0.17 3.08
C ALA A 48 1.71 0.91 1.86
N PHE A 49 2.64 1.84 2.07
CA PHE A 49 3.27 2.59 0.97
C PHE A 49 4.16 1.69 0.11
N ILE A 50 4.95 0.80 0.72
CA ILE A 50 5.79 -0.16 -0.02
C ILE A 50 4.96 -1.20 -0.76
N GLN A 51 3.86 -1.64 -0.15
CA GLN A 51 2.90 -2.52 -0.81
C GLN A 51 2.32 -1.84 -2.05
N MET A 52 1.93 -0.55 -1.96
CA MET A 52 1.50 0.21 -3.14
C MET A 52 2.59 0.27 -4.23
N CYS A 53 3.85 0.53 -3.85
CA CYS A 53 4.96 0.52 -4.79
C CYS A 53 5.10 -0.83 -5.51
N LEU A 54 4.97 -1.94 -4.78
CA LEU A 54 5.03 -3.29 -5.35
C LEU A 54 3.85 -3.57 -6.28
N GLU A 55 2.62 -3.34 -5.81
CA GLU A 55 1.37 -3.66 -6.51
C GLU A 55 1.21 -2.85 -7.80
N THR A 56 1.64 -1.59 -7.80
CA THR A 56 1.50 -0.69 -8.95
C THR A 56 2.74 -0.63 -9.84
N GLY A 57 3.83 -1.29 -9.44
CA GLY A 57 5.14 -1.13 -10.09
C GLY A 57 5.67 0.31 -10.03
N PHE A 58 5.48 0.98 -8.87
CA PHE A 58 5.72 2.41 -8.65
C PHE A 58 4.86 3.29 -9.56
N LEU A 59 3.54 3.09 -9.55
CA LEU A 59 2.56 3.81 -10.37
C LEU A 59 2.78 3.67 -11.89
N ARG A 60 3.36 2.55 -12.33
CA ARG A 60 3.49 2.22 -13.77
C ARG A 60 2.30 1.44 -14.31
N PHE A 61 1.56 0.75 -13.44
CA PHE A 61 0.29 0.09 -13.78
C PHE A 61 0.38 -0.81 -15.02
N GLN A 62 1.24 -1.83 -14.97
CA GLN A 62 1.47 -2.75 -16.11
C GLN A 62 0.45 -3.90 -16.20
N GLY A 63 -0.56 -3.89 -15.32
CA GLY A 63 -1.56 -4.95 -15.19
C GLY A 63 -2.94 -4.54 -15.68
N LEU A 64 -3.97 -5.07 -15.03
CA LEU A 64 -5.37 -4.81 -15.36
C LEU A 64 -5.87 -3.44 -14.85
N VAL A 65 -5.28 -2.96 -13.76
CA VAL A 65 -5.63 -1.68 -13.14
C VAL A 65 -4.89 -0.55 -13.85
N THR A 66 -5.58 0.54 -14.16
CA THR A 66 -5.01 1.75 -14.77
C THR A 66 -4.88 2.89 -13.75
N PRO A 67 -4.07 3.94 -14.02
CA PRO A 67 -3.91 5.06 -13.10
C PRO A 67 -5.23 5.75 -12.71
N GLU A 68 -6.18 5.86 -13.65
CA GLU A 68 -7.45 6.58 -13.47
C GLU A 68 -8.40 5.85 -12.49
N MET A 69 -8.16 4.57 -12.24
CA MET A 69 -8.98 3.78 -11.32
C MET A 69 -8.66 4.09 -9.85
N ASN A 70 -7.56 4.79 -9.54
CA ASN A 70 -7.11 5.06 -8.16
C ASN A 70 -7.03 3.78 -7.29
N ASN A 71 -6.77 2.63 -7.89
CA ASN A 71 -6.70 1.35 -7.18
C ASN A 71 -5.25 0.94 -6.97
N PHE A 72 -4.74 1.24 -5.79
CA PHE A 72 -3.30 1.18 -5.49
C PHE A 72 -2.83 -0.18 -4.97
N CYS A 73 -3.71 -1.18 -4.92
CA CYS A 73 -3.41 -2.49 -4.33
C CYS A 73 -4.02 -3.66 -5.11
N GLY A 74 -4.46 -3.44 -6.35
CA GLY A 74 -5.02 -4.49 -7.21
C GLY A 74 -6.40 -5.00 -6.75
N LEU A 75 -7.12 -4.21 -5.96
CA LEU A 75 -8.36 -4.63 -5.31
C LEU A 75 -9.41 -5.08 -6.33
N GLY A 76 -9.83 -6.34 -6.24
CA GLY A 76 -10.85 -6.92 -7.14
C GLY A 76 -10.36 -7.21 -8.57
N ALA A 77 -9.08 -6.99 -8.89
CA ALA A 77 -8.53 -7.26 -10.21
C ALA A 77 -8.33 -8.78 -10.39
N THR A 78 -9.32 -9.46 -10.98
CA THR A 78 -9.35 -10.94 -11.07
C THR A 78 -9.23 -11.47 -12.50
N GLY A 79 -9.26 -10.59 -13.51
CA GLY A 79 -9.05 -10.94 -14.90
C GLY A 79 -9.55 -9.88 -15.88
N PRO A 80 -9.42 -10.09 -17.21
CA PRO A 80 -9.81 -9.09 -18.22
C PRO A 80 -11.28 -8.66 -18.19
N ARG A 81 -12.17 -9.47 -17.60
CA ARG A 81 -13.60 -9.14 -17.43
C ARG A 81 -13.89 -8.37 -16.13
N HIS A 82 -12.94 -8.35 -15.21
CA HIS A 82 -13.01 -7.70 -13.90
C HIS A 82 -11.66 -7.04 -13.63
N SER A 83 -11.46 -5.86 -14.23
CA SER A 83 -10.20 -5.11 -14.21
C SER A 83 -9.82 -4.60 -12.82
N GLY A 84 -10.78 -4.55 -11.89
CA GLY A 84 -10.59 -4.12 -10.52
C GLY A 84 -11.63 -3.08 -10.11
N GLU A 85 -11.66 -2.76 -8.82
CA GLU A 85 -12.46 -1.65 -8.29
C GLU A 85 -11.86 -0.31 -8.74
N SER A 86 -12.71 0.73 -8.82
CA SER A 86 -12.29 2.11 -9.12
C SER A 86 -12.78 3.07 -8.05
N PHE A 87 -11.95 4.05 -7.70
CA PHE A 87 -12.22 5.02 -6.66
C PHE A 87 -12.25 6.45 -7.23
N PRO A 88 -13.13 7.33 -6.70
CA PRO A 88 -13.37 8.66 -7.27
C PRO A 88 -12.13 9.58 -7.22
N ASP A 89 -11.23 9.34 -6.28
CA ASP A 89 -10.02 10.14 -6.10
C ASP A 89 -8.90 9.31 -5.43
N ILE A 90 -7.69 9.84 -5.49
CA ILE A 90 -6.47 9.21 -4.94
C ILE A 90 -6.63 8.91 -3.45
N ARG A 91 -7.18 9.84 -2.66
CA ARG A 91 -7.27 9.66 -1.21
C ARG A 91 -8.26 8.55 -0.86
N THR A 92 -9.39 8.49 -1.56
CA THR A 92 -10.38 7.40 -1.41
C THR A 92 -9.77 6.05 -1.80
N GLY A 93 -8.98 5.99 -2.87
CA GLY A 93 -8.24 4.79 -3.26
C GLY A 93 -7.20 4.32 -2.24
N ILE A 94 -6.45 5.26 -1.66
CA ILE A 94 -5.48 4.99 -0.58
C ILE A 94 -6.22 4.46 0.66
N ARG A 95 -7.35 5.07 1.04
CA ARG A 95 -8.17 4.59 2.15
C ARG A 95 -8.69 3.18 1.91
N ALA A 96 -9.21 2.87 0.71
CA ALA A 96 -9.68 1.53 0.38
C ALA A 96 -8.56 0.48 0.51
N HIS A 97 -7.35 0.80 0.03
CA HIS A 97 -6.18 -0.05 0.23
C HIS A 97 -5.89 -0.29 1.71
N ILE A 98 -5.83 0.77 2.52
CA ILE A 98 -5.51 0.67 3.96
C ILE A 98 -6.58 -0.13 4.72
N GLN A 99 -7.85 0.08 4.39
CA GLN A 99 -8.94 -0.72 4.96
C GLN A 99 -8.80 -2.19 4.59
N HIS A 100 -8.47 -2.50 3.33
CA HIS A 100 -8.24 -3.88 2.91
C HIS A 100 -7.08 -4.51 3.67
N LEU A 101 -5.95 -3.80 3.79
CA LEU A 101 -4.79 -4.27 4.54
C LEU A 101 -5.11 -4.49 6.02
N LYS A 102 -5.90 -3.59 6.64
CA LYS A 102 -6.41 -3.76 8.00
C LYS A 102 -7.30 -4.98 8.16
N ALA A 103 -8.15 -5.29 7.17
CA ALA A 103 -8.97 -6.49 7.20
C ALA A 103 -8.14 -7.77 7.29
N TYR A 104 -7.02 -7.82 6.56
CA TYR A 104 -6.06 -8.93 6.60
C TYR A 104 -5.24 -8.96 7.89
N GLY A 105 -4.75 -7.80 8.34
CA GLY A 105 -3.80 -7.70 9.45
C GLY A 105 -4.38 -7.56 10.85
N SER A 106 -5.69 -7.33 10.99
CA SER A 106 -6.31 -7.06 12.28
C SER A 106 -7.79 -7.42 12.34
N GLU A 107 -8.30 -7.63 13.55
CA GLU A 107 -9.73 -7.77 13.87
C GLU A 107 -10.38 -6.43 14.29
N GLU A 108 -9.59 -5.39 14.57
CA GLU A 108 -10.07 -4.08 15.05
C GLU A 108 -11.04 -3.41 14.06
N PRO A 109 -12.15 -2.78 14.51
CA PRO A 109 -13.07 -2.12 13.60
C PRO A 109 -12.41 -0.99 12.80
N LEU A 110 -13.00 -0.63 11.66
CA LEU A 110 -12.56 0.54 10.89
C LEU A 110 -12.77 1.81 11.71
N ALA A 111 -11.81 2.74 11.62
CA ALA A 111 -11.91 4.04 12.28
C ALA A 111 -12.63 5.07 11.40
N LEU A 112 -12.54 4.92 10.07
CA LEU A 112 -13.24 5.75 9.09
C LEU A 112 -14.40 5.00 8.44
N GLU A 113 -15.22 5.74 7.70
CA GLU A 113 -16.26 5.17 6.84
C GLU A 113 -15.66 4.16 5.86
N GLN A 114 -16.32 3.00 5.73
CA GLN A 114 -15.87 1.94 4.83
C GLN A 114 -16.03 2.39 3.37
N VAL A 115 -14.91 2.44 2.65
CA VAL A 115 -14.87 2.70 1.21
C VAL A 115 -14.37 1.48 0.43
N ASP A 116 -13.71 0.52 1.08
CA ASP A 116 -13.40 -0.79 0.49
C ASP A 116 -14.69 -1.62 0.31
N PRO A 117 -15.18 -1.83 -0.94
CA PRO A 117 -16.39 -2.61 -1.17
C PRO A 117 -16.19 -4.11 -0.89
N ARG A 118 -14.94 -4.55 -0.76
CA ARG A 118 -14.53 -5.95 -0.59
C ARG A 118 -14.08 -6.26 0.84
N PHE A 119 -14.15 -5.29 1.77
CA PHE A 119 -13.73 -5.44 3.15
C PHE A 119 -14.34 -6.68 3.82
N HIS A 120 -15.63 -6.92 3.59
CA HIS A 120 -16.39 -8.03 4.13
C HIS A 120 -16.02 -9.42 3.57
N TYR A 121 -15.31 -9.49 2.43
CA TYR A 121 -14.85 -10.76 1.87
C TYR A 121 -13.64 -11.34 2.61
N VAL A 122 -12.96 -10.54 3.43
CA VAL A 122 -11.84 -11.03 4.25
C VAL A 122 -12.41 -11.70 5.50
N SER A 123 -12.51 -13.03 5.44
CA SER A 123 -13.04 -13.86 6.54
C SER A 123 -12.17 -15.11 6.76
N PRO A 124 -11.72 -15.39 8.01
CA PRO A 124 -11.76 -14.46 9.13
C PRO A 124 -10.87 -13.24 8.87
N ARG A 125 -11.20 -12.12 9.51
CA ARG A 125 -10.32 -10.95 9.60
C ARG A 125 -9.08 -11.29 10.44
N GLY A 126 -7.99 -10.54 10.26
CA GLY A 126 -6.75 -10.76 11.03
C GLY A 126 -5.94 -12.00 10.64
N LYS A 127 -6.28 -12.67 9.53
CA LYS A 127 -5.62 -13.90 9.07
C LYS A 127 -4.18 -13.72 8.57
N ALA A 128 -3.68 -12.50 8.45
CA ALA A 128 -2.31 -12.17 8.01
C ALA A 128 -1.71 -11.01 8.84
N PRO A 129 -1.35 -11.25 10.11
CA PRO A 129 -0.91 -10.20 11.05
C PRO A 129 0.48 -9.62 10.76
N ASP A 130 1.27 -10.26 9.90
CA ASP A 130 2.60 -9.83 9.47
C ASP A 130 2.75 -9.92 7.93
N ILE A 131 3.79 -9.29 7.39
CA ILE A 131 4.02 -9.21 5.94
C ILE A 131 4.24 -10.57 5.27
N PHE A 132 4.76 -11.56 5.99
CA PHE A 132 5.01 -12.90 5.44
C PHE A 132 3.70 -13.68 5.33
N SER A 133 2.80 -13.49 6.29
CA SER A 133 1.46 -14.08 6.28
C SER A 133 0.56 -13.55 5.15
N LEU A 134 0.90 -12.44 4.49
CA LEU A 134 0.22 -11.96 3.28
C LEU A 134 0.46 -12.90 2.07
N ALA A 135 1.56 -13.65 2.07
CA ALA A 135 1.84 -14.63 1.03
C ALA A 135 0.89 -15.83 1.10
N GLY A 136 0.25 -16.15 -0.02
CA GLY A 136 -0.79 -17.17 -0.11
C GLY A 136 -2.15 -16.77 0.50
N THR A 137 -2.30 -15.55 1.02
CA THR A 137 -3.58 -15.05 1.55
C THR A 137 -4.05 -13.81 0.80
N TRP A 138 -3.25 -12.74 0.80
CA TRP A 138 -3.46 -11.52 0.04
C TRP A 138 -3.14 -11.75 -1.43
N ALA A 139 -1.93 -12.26 -1.70
CA ALA A 139 -1.47 -12.63 -3.03
C ALA A 139 -1.26 -14.14 -3.10
N ALA A 140 -1.57 -14.76 -4.25
CA ALA A 140 -1.27 -16.17 -4.48
C ALA A 140 0.24 -16.47 -4.50
N ASP A 141 1.05 -15.44 -4.78
CA ASP A 141 2.51 -15.50 -4.79
C ASP A 141 3.07 -15.86 -3.41
N ARG A 142 3.85 -16.95 -3.35
CA ARG A 142 4.51 -17.42 -2.13
C ARG A 142 5.69 -16.56 -1.72
N GLU A 143 6.29 -15.82 -2.65
CA GLU A 143 7.41 -14.91 -2.40
C GLU A 143 6.96 -13.49 -2.05
N TYR A 144 5.65 -13.26 -1.94
CA TYR A 144 5.09 -11.93 -1.73
C TYR A 144 5.64 -11.23 -0.48
N GLY A 145 5.66 -11.94 0.65
CA GLY A 145 6.22 -11.43 1.90
C GLY A 145 7.71 -11.09 1.78
N SER A 146 8.49 -11.95 1.13
CA SER A 146 9.92 -11.72 0.86
C SER A 146 10.15 -10.47 0.00
N LYS A 147 9.29 -10.22 -1.00
CA LYS A 147 9.36 -9.02 -1.85
C LYS A 147 9.08 -7.74 -1.06
N LEU A 148 8.05 -7.76 -0.20
CA LEU A 148 7.76 -6.64 0.69
C LEU A 148 8.92 -6.38 1.66
N TYR A 149 9.44 -7.44 2.30
CA TYR A 149 10.59 -7.34 3.20
C TYR A 149 11.79 -6.68 2.51
N ASN A 150 12.16 -7.16 1.33
CA ASN A 150 13.31 -6.62 0.59
C ASN A 150 13.11 -5.14 0.20
N LEU A 151 11.88 -4.71 -0.11
CA LEU A 151 11.60 -3.31 -0.38
C LEU A 151 11.65 -2.44 0.88
N LEU A 152 11.15 -2.95 2.01
CA LEU A 152 11.24 -2.28 3.31
C LEU A 152 12.69 -2.09 3.75
N GLU A 153 13.54 -3.13 3.63
CA GLU A 153 14.97 -3.03 3.93
C GLU A 153 15.64 -1.94 3.08
N ARG A 154 15.33 -1.89 1.77
CA ARG A 154 15.87 -0.85 0.88
C ARG A 154 15.37 0.55 1.26
N LEU A 155 14.12 0.68 1.69
CA LEU A 155 13.56 1.93 2.20
C LEU A 155 14.35 2.41 3.43
N TYR A 156 14.52 1.55 4.44
CA TYR A 156 15.24 1.89 5.67
C TYR A 156 16.73 2.18 5.44
N HIS A 157 17.38 1.42 4.55
CA HIS A 157 18.75 1.71 4.13
C HIS A 157 18.87 3.05 3.39
N SER A 158 17.91 3.40 2.53
CA SER A 158 17.95 4.69 1.82
C SER A 158 17.78 5.88 2.76
N ALA A 159 17.00 5.73 3.83
CA ALA A 159 16.78 6.79 4.82
C ALA A 159 18.02 7.04 5.68
N THR A 160 18.77 6.00 6.05
CA THR A 160 19.99 6.11 6.86
C THR A 160 21.17 6.74 6.11
N VAL A 161 21.23 6.59 4.79
CA VAL A 161 22.28 7.18 3.94
C VAL A 161 21.97 8.64 3.55
N ALA A 162 20.70 9.05 3.59
CA ALA A 162 20.25 10.39 3.19
C ALA A 162 20.46 11.48 4.25
N GLU A 163 21.02 11.15 5.41
CA GLU A 163 21.43 12.11 6.47
C GLU A 163 22.96 12.31 6.44
N PRO A 164 23.53 13.16 5.55
CA PRO A 164 24.83 13.73 5.80
C PRO A 164 24.68 14.88 6.81
N PHE A 165 25.59 14.93 7.79
CA PHE A 165 25.76 16.02 8.75
C PHE A 165 25.54 17.43 8.19
#